data_AF-A0A259R6K9-F1
#
_entry.id   AF-A0A259R6K9-F1
#
_cell.length_a   1.000
_cell.length_b   1.000
_cell.length_c   1.000
_cell.angle_alpha   90.00
_cell.angle_beta   90.00
_cell.angle_gamma   90.00
#
_symmetry.space_group_name_H-M   'P 1'
#
loop_
_entity.id
_entity.type
_entity.pdbx_description
1 polymer ?
#
loop_
_entity_poly.entity_id
_entity_poly.type
_entity_poly.pdbx_seq_one_letter_code
_entity_poly.pdbx_strand_id
1 'polypeptide(L)'
;ATLFDPVQGVQVTSLASFLNMVTMLLFLAVNGHLILLAVIARSFTLLPVAPNLGLAAQTWFTLAQQGGSAIFSLGLALAAPVIGVLLIANLGLGVLTKLAPQLNLFAVGFPMFFIMGFLALYLVMPVMQNVVQHLVDVGLSLSGQVLQQSGSAAT
;
A
#
# COMPACT_ATOMS: atom_id res chain seq x y z
N ALA A 1 -11.27 -21.75 -2.87
CA ALA A 1 -10.10 -22.55 -3.29
C ALA A 1 -8.89 -21.64 -3.54
N THR A 2 -8.45 -20.91 -2.52
CA THR A 2 -7.30 -19.96 -2.58
C THR A 2 -6.41 -20.06 -1.33
N LEU A 3 -6.66 -21.04 -0.45
CA LEU A 3 -6.00 -21.17 0.85
C LEU A 3 -4.89 -22.24 0.88
N PHE A 4 -4.64 -22.97 -0.22
CA PHE A 4 -3.80 -24.18 -0.17
C PHE A 4 -2.75 -24.32 -1.29
N ASP A 5 -2.56 -23.34 -2.17
CA ASP A 5 -1.51 -23.42 -3.19
C ASP A 5 -0.77 -22.07 -3.35
N PRO A 6 0.43 -21.91 -2.77
CA PRO A 6 1.27 -20.72 -2.95
C PRO A 6 1.97 -20.67 -4.33
N VAL A 7 1.88 -21.72 -5.15
CA VAL A 7 2.45 -21.79 -6.52
C VAL A 7 1.45 -21.27 -7.55
N GLN A 8 0.14 -21.42 -7.30
CA GLN A 8 -0.90 -20.75 -8.10
C GLN A 8 -1.12 -19.32 -7.62
N GLY A 9 -0.11 -18.49 -7.95
CA GLY A 9 -0.07 -17.03 -8.00
C GLY A 9 -1.11 -16.28 -7.20
N VAL A 10 -0.64 -15.47 -6.24
CA VAL A 10 -1.37 -14.34 -5.66
C VAL A 10 -2.25 -13.73 -6.75
N GLN A 11 -3.56 -13.98 -6.69
CA GLN A 11 -4.48 -13.53 -7.73
C GLN A 11 -4.53 -12.01 -7.61
N VAL A 12 -3.71 -11.32 -8.42
CA VAL A 12 -3.74 -9.87 -8.50
C VAL A 12 -5.14 -9.52 -8.99
N THR A 13 -5.97 -9.02 -8.08
CA THR A 13 -7.35 -8.70 -8.38
C THR A 13 -7.39 -7.54 -9.36
N SER A 14 -8.41 -7.49 -10.23
CA SER A 14 -8.59 -6.36 -11.16
C SER A 14 -8.62 -5.01 -10.41
N LEU A 15 -9.10 -5.01 -9.17
CA LEU A 15 -9.08 -3.86 -8.28
C LEU A 15 -7.65 -3.45 -7.87
N ALA A 16 -6.79 -4.41 -7.50
CA ALA A 16 -5.39 -4.12 -7.18
C ALA A 16 -4.65 -3.53 -8.39
N SER A 17 -4.87 -4.05 -9.59
CA SER A 17 -4.31 -3.49 -10.83
C SER A 17 -4.81 -2.07 -11.09
N PHE A 18 -6.11 -1.81 -10.88
CA PHE A 18 -6.70 -0.48 -11.00
C PHE A 18 -6.08 0.52 -10.01
N LEU A 19 -5.99 0.16 -8.72
CA LEU A 19 -5.40 1.01 -7.69
C LEU A 19 -3.91 1.27 -7.96
N ASN A 20 -3.17 0.28 -8.48
CA ASN A 20 -1.79 0.44 -8.90
C ASN A 20 -1.65 1.46 -10.03
N MET A 21 -2.52 1.38 -11.06
CA MET A 21 -2.55 2.34 -12.16
C MET A 21 -2.84 3.77 -11.65
N VAL A 22 -3.86 3.93 -10.81
CA VAL A 22 -4.21 5.23 -10.20
C VAL A 22 -3.04 5.78 -9.39
N THR A 23 -2.41 4.94 -8.57
CA THR A 23 -1.25 5.31 -7.75
C THR A 23 -0.08 5.77 -8.61
N MET A 24 0.20 5.06 -9.71
CA MET A 24 1.25 5.42 -10.65
C MET A 24 0.98 6.77 -11.33
N LEU A 25 -0.26 7.00 -11.78
CA LEU A 25 -0.66 8.29 -12.36
C LEU A 25 -0.52 9.44 -11.35
N LEU A 26 -0.95 9.24 -10.10
CA LEU A 26 -0.78 10.22 -9.03
C LEU A 26 0.69 10.48 -8.70
N PHE A 27 1.52 9.43 -8.68
CA PHE A 27 2.97 9.55 -8.47
C PHE A 27 3.64 10.40 -9.57
N LEU A 28 3.21 10.23 -10.82
CA LEU A 28 3.63 11.08 -11.93
C LEU A 28 3.10 12.52 -11.76
N ALA A 29 1.85 12.69 -11.36
CA ALA A 29 1.21 14.00 -11.19
C ALA A 29 1.89 14.85 -10.09
N VAL A 30 2.40 14.23 -9.03
CA VAL A 30 3.17 14.92 -7.98
C VAL A 30 4.66 15.07 -8.32
N ASN A 31 5.08 14.77 -9.55
CA ASN A 31 6.47 14.78 -10.00
C ASN A 31 7.40 13.87 -9.18
N GLY A 32 6.87 12.79 -8.60
CA GLY A 32 7.66 11.87 -7.77
C GLY A 32 8.84 11.25 -8.50
N HIS A 33 8.74 11.09 -9.82
CA HIS A 33 9.83 10.60 -10.66
C HIS A 33 11.03 11.57 -10.71
N LEU A 34 10.80 12.88 -10.76
CA LEU A 34 11.88 13.88 -10.73
C LEU A 34 12.59 13.90 -9.37
N ILE A 35 11.79 13.78 -8.30
CA ILE A 35 12.29 13.68 -6.94
C ILE A 35 13.20 12.44 -6.79
N LEU A 36 12.78 11.29 -7.32
CA LEU A 36 13.56 10.06 -7.28
C LEU A 36 14.91 10.21 -8.00
N LEU A 37 14.93 10.84 -9.17
CA LEU A 37 16.18 11.15 -9.89
C LEU A 37 17.09 12.09 -9.09
N ALA A 38 16.53 13.11 -8.44
CA ALA A 38 17.29 14.03 -7.60
C ALA A 38 17.93 13.33 -6.38
N VAL A 39 17.21 12.39 -5.76
CA VAL A 39 17.75 11.57 -4.66
C VAL A 39 18.89 10.69 -5.13
N ILE A 40 18.75 10.04 -6.30
CA ILE A 40 19.82 9.22 -6.89
C ILE A 40 21.05 10.08 -7.23
N ALA A 41 20.86 11.25 -7.84
CA ALA A 41 21.98 12.15 -8.14
C ALA A 41 22.71 12.59 -6.86
N ARG A 42 21.97 12.86 -5.78
CA ARG A 42 22.53 13.24 -4.48
C ARG A 42 23.22 12.09 -3.76
N SER A 43 22.79 10.84 -3.96
CA SER A 43 23.41 9.68 -3.30
C SER A 43 24.88 9.52 -3.68
N PHE A 44 25.26 9.82 -4.93
CA PHE A 44 26.66 9.80 -5.39
C PHE A 44 27.57 10.81 -4.70
N THR A 45 27.00 11.93 -4.20
CA THR A 45 27.77 12.92 -3.43
C THR A 45 27.96 12.53 -1.98
N LEU A 46 27.00 11.79 -1.41
CA LEU A 46 27.00 11.37 0.01
C LEU A 46 27.74 10.04 0.22
N LEU A 47 27.73 9.17 -0.79
CA LEU A 47 28.42 7.89 -0.81
C LEU A 47 29.36 7.86 -2.02
N PRO A 48 30.58 8.44 -1.91
CA PRO A 48 31.57 8.33 -2.97
C PRO A 48 31.93 6.86 -3.20
N VAL A 49 32.19 6.49 -4.47
CA VAL A 49 32.53 5.11 -4.84
C VAL A 49 33.86 4.72 -4.19
N ALA A 50 33.81 3.93 -3.12
CA ALA A 50 34.97 3.52 -2.33
C ALA A 50 34.99 2.00 -2.09
N PRO A 51 36.18 1.39 -1.87
CA PRO A 51 36.31 -0.07 -1.69
C PRO A 51 35.55 -0.63 -0.46
N ASN A 52 35.29 0.21 0.55
CA ASN A 52 34.66 -0.18 1.81
C ASN A 52 33.17 0.21 1.86
N LEU A 53 32.49 0.24 0.72
CA LEU A 53 31.06 0.52 0.63
C LEU A 53 30.25 -0.65 1.22
N GLY A 54 29.93 -0.56 2.51
CA GLY A 54 29.02 -1.47 3.20
C GLY A 54 27.85 -0.69 3.79
N LEU A 55 26.62 -1.03 3.40
CA LEU A 55 25.44 -0.59 4.13
C LEU A 55 25.45 -1.28 5.49
N ALA A 56 25.51 -0.51 6.58
CA ALA A 56 25.46 -1.05 7.93
C ALA A 56 24.20 -1.90 8.13
N ALA A 57 24.29 -2.98 8.92
CA ALA A 57 23.13 -3.81 9.28
C ALA A 57 21.98 -2.96 9.88
N GLN A 58 22.34 -1.89 10.60
CA GLN A 58 21.41 -0.92 11.16
C GLN A 58 20.59 -0.19 10.09
N THR A 59 21.17 0.07 8.92
CA THR A 59 20.50 0.73 7.80
C THR A 59 19.38 -0.14 7.24
N TRP A 60 19.65 -1.44 7.09
CA TRP A 60 18.65 -2.43 6.66
C TRP A 60 17.53 -2.61 7.68
N PHE A 61 17.88 -2.64 8.96
CA PHE A 61 16.90 -2.70 10.04
C PHE A 61 15.99 -1.47 10.04
N THR A 62 16.57 -0.27 9.88
CA THR A 62 15.83 0.99 9.83
C THR A 62 14.85 1.01 8.65
N LEU A 63 15.29 0.56 7.46
CA LEU A 63 14.45 0.43 6.29
C LEU A 63 13.27 -0.53 6.52
N ALA A 64 13.56 -1.72 7.06
CA ALA A 64 12.53 -2.72 7.33
C ALA A 64 11.52 -2.24 8.37
N GLN A 65 12.00 -1.66 9.47
CA GLN A 65 11.16 -1.22 10.58
C GLN A 65 10.30 -0.01 10.19
N GLN A 66 10.93 1.08 9.73
CA GLN A 66 10.20 2.32 9.46
C GLN A 66 9.46 2.26 8.11
N GLY A 67 10.10 1.74 7.06
CA GLY A 67 9.46 1.56 5.76
C GLY A 67 8.33 0.54 5.81
N GLY A 68 8.58 -0.62 6.46
CA GLY A 68 7.56 -1.65 6.61
C GLY A 68 6.36 -1.20 7.44
N SER A 69 6.59 -0.51 8.56
CA SER A 69 5.50 0.01 9.39
C SER A 69 4.68 1.09 8.67
N ALA A 70 5.32 1.98 7.90
CA ALA A 70 4.60 2.98 7.11
C ALA A 70 3.71 2.34 6.03
N ILE A 71 4.24 1.40 5.25
CA ILE A 71 3.48 0.71 4.20
C ILE A 71 2.30 -0.07 4.80
N PHE A 72 2.54 -0.81 5.89
CA PHE A 72 1.51 -1.62 6.53
C PHE A 72 0.42 -0.76 7.19
N SER A 73 0.81 0.28 7.94
CA SER A 73 -0.14 1.15 8.63
C SER A 73 -1.01 1.94 7.64
N LEU A 74 -0.42 2.52 6.59
CA LEU A 74 -1.17 3.25 5.57
C LEU A 74 -2.05 2.32 4.73
N GLY A 75 -1.53 1.15 4.34
CA GLY A 75 -2.31 0.13 3.64
C GLY A 75 -3.51 -0.34 4.46
N LEU A 76 -3.32 -0.60 5.76
CA LEU A 76 -4.38 -0.99 6.67
C LEU A 76 -5.39 0.14 6.88
N ALA A 77 -4.95 1.38 7.03
CA ALA A 77 -5.82 2.55 7.17
C ALA A 77 -6.68 2.78 5.92
N LEU A 78 -6.10 2.61 4.73
CA LEU A 78 -6.83 2.66 3.46
C LEU A 78 -7.85 1.52 3.32
N ALA A 79 -7.50 0.31 3.79
CA ALA A 79 -8.39 -0.84 3.73
C ALA A 79 -9.49 -0.83 4.80
N ALA A 80 -9.27 -0.16 5.94
CA ALA A 80 -10.18 -0.11 7.08
C ALA A 80 -11.64 0.24 6.71
N PRO A 81 -11.95 1.31 5.95
CA PRO A 81 -13.34 1.63 5.58
C PRO A 81 -13.98 0.53 4.72
N VAL A 82 -13.22 -0.06 3.78
CA VAL A 82 -13.70 -1.13 2.91
C VAL A 82 -13.99 -2.39 3.73
N ILE A 83 -13.06 -2.78 4.61
CA ILE A 83 -13.22 -3.92 5.52
C ILE A 83 -14.42 -3.71 6.43
N GLY A 84 -14.61 -2.50 6.98
CA GLY A 84 -15.75 -2.16 7.83
C GLY A 84 -17.09 -2.33 7.11
N VAL A 85 -17.22 -1.79 5.91
CA VAL A 85 -18.43 -1.93 5.08
C VAL A 85 -18.72 -3.40 4.76
N LEU A 86 -17.70 -4.15 4.33
CA LEU A 86 -17.84 -5.56 4.01
C LEU A 86 -18.18 -6.41 5.25
N LEU A 87 -17.62 -6.09 6.41
CA LEU A 87 -17.93 -6.78 7.66
C LEU A 87 -19.39 -6.57 8.06
N ILE A 88 -19.87 -5.33 8.00
CA ILE A 88 -21.29 -5.01 8.27
C ILE A 88 -22.20 -5.74 7.27
N ALA A 89 -21.84 -5.75 5.99
CA ALA A 89 -22.60 -6.45 4.95
C ALA A 89 -22.67 -7.96 5.19
N ASN A 90 -21.54 -8.59 5.54
CA ASN A 90 -21.48 -10.01 5.86
C ASN A 90 -22.31 -10.35 7.11
N LEU A 91 -22.25 -9.53 8.16
CA LEU A 91 -23.08 -9.69 9.35
C LEU A 91 -24.57 -9.53 9.01
N GLY A 92 -24.93 -8.52 8.21
CA GLY A 92 -26.31 -8.30 7.76
C GLY A 92 -26.87 -9.49 6.98
N LEU A 93 -26.10 -10.03 6.03
CA LEU A 93 -26.49 -11.24 5.30
C LEU A 93 -26.60 -12.47 6.21
N GLY A 94 -25.71 -12.60 7.20
CA GLY A 94 -25.78 -13.65 8.21
C GLY A 94 -27.09 -13.60 9.01
N VAL A 95 -27.54 -12.40 9.40
CA VAL A 95 -28.84 -12.22 10.07
C VAL A 95 -30.00 -12.49 9.11
N LEU A 96 -29.94 -12.00 7.87
CA LEU A 96 -30.98 -12.26 6.86
C LEU A 96 -31.16 -13.76 6.58
N THR A 97 -30.07 -14.52 6.59
CA THR A 97 -30.09 -15.98 6.40
C THR A 97 -30.96 -16.67 7.46
N LYS A 98 -30.97 -16.15 8.69
CA LYS A 98 -31.81 -16.66 9.78
C LYS A 98 -33.27 -16.22 9.66
N LEU A 99 -33.54 -15.02 9.13
CA LEU A 99 -34.88 -14.42 9.05
C LEU A 99 -35.66 -14.86 7.79
N ALA A 100 -34.98 -15.09 6.68
CA ALA A 100 -35.60 -15.39 5.39
C ALA A 100 -34.83 -16.52 4.65
N PRO A 101 -34.90 -17.77 5.14
CA PRO A 101 -34.12 -18.91 4.61
C PRO A 101 -34.52 -19.32 3.18
N GLN A 102 -35.65 -18.84 2.69
CA GLN A 102 -36.14 -19.11 1.33
C GLN A 102 -35.58 -18.12 0.29
N LEU A 103 -34.93 -17.03 0.72
CA LEU A 103 -34.30 -16.09 -0.21
C LEU A 103 -33.02 -16.69 -0.78
N ASN A 104 -32.88 -16.63 -2.11
CA ASN A 104 -31.61 -16.93 -2.76
C ASN A 104 -30.61 -15.80 -2.46
N LEU A 105 -29.91 -15.93 -1.34
CA LEU A 105 -28.94 -14.94 -0.85
C LEU A 105 -27.75 -14.76 -1.80
N PHE A 106 -27.44 -15.72 -2.68
CA PHE A 106 -26.46 -15.51 -3.74
C PHE A 106 -26.96 -14.49 -4.77
N ALA A 107 -28.26 -14.49 -5.08
CA ALA A 107 -28.86 -13.53 -6.01
C ALA A 107 -28.92 -12.11 -5.43
N VAL A 108 -29.06 -11.96 -4.11
CA VAL A 108 -29.19 -10.65 -3.43
C VAL A 108 -27.85 -10.12 -2.92
N GLY A 109 -27.01 -11.00 -2.37
CA GLY A 109 -25.73 -10.64 -1.77
C GLY A 109 -24.71 -10.17 -2.80
N PHE A 110 -24.66 -10.81 -3.97
CA PHE A 110 -23.66 -10.46 -4.99
C PHE A 110 -23.82 -9.03 -5.52
N PRO A 111 -25.02 -8.54 -5.92
CA PRO A 111 -25.21 -7.14 -6.27
C PRO A 111 -24.96 -6.18 -5.11
N MET A 112 -25.36 -6.55 -3.90
CA MET A 112 -25.19 -5.72 -2.69
C MET A 112 -23.71 -5.48 -2.38
N PHE A 113 -22.90 -6.54 -2.37
CA PHE A 113 -21.45 -6.43 -2.14
C PHE A 113 -20.75 -5.59 -3.21
N PHE A 114 -21.19 -5.70 -4.47
CA PHE A 114 -20.66 -4.88 -5.55
C PHE A 114 -20.92 -3.39 -5.30
N ILE A 115 -22.17 -3.01 -5.01
CA ILE A 115 -22.53 -1.61 -4.75
C ILE A 115 -21.76 -1.08 -3.54
N MET A 116 -21.69 -1.85 -2.45
CA MET A 116 -20.97 -1.47 -1.25
C MET A 116 -19.45 -1.35 -1.47
N GLY A 117 -18.86 -2.25 -2.25
CA GLY A 117 -17.44 -2.18 -2.61
C GLY A 117 -17.12 -0.94 -3.44
N PHE A 118 -17.95 -0.61 -4.43
CA PHE A 118 -17.80 0.62 -5.22
C PHE A 118 -18.03 1.89 -4.39
N LEU A 119 -18.99 1.90 -3.47
CA LEU A 119 -19.20 3.01 -2.54
C LEU A 119 -17.98 3.22 -1.65
N ALA A 120 -17.41 2.14 -1.11
CA ALA A 120 -16.21 2.23 -0.29
C ALA A 120 -15.00 2.72 -1.10
N LEU A 121 -14.85 2.26 -2.35
CA LEU A 121 -13.82 2.77 -3.26
C LEU A 121 -13.98 4.28 -3.50
N TYR A 122 -15.20 4.72 -3.80
CA TYR A 122 -15.52 6.13 -4.03
C TYR A 122 -15.14 7.01 -2.84
N LEU A 123 -15.35 6.54 -1.60
CA LEU A 123 -14.96 7.25 -0.39
C LEU A 123 -13.44 7.35 -0.20
N VAL A 124 -12.68 6.36 -0.69
CA VAL A 124 -11.21 6.32 -0.57
C VAL A 124 -10.51 7.16 -1.64
N MET A 125 -11.10 7.30 -2.83
CA MET A 125 -10.49 8.00 -3.97
C MET A 125 -9.97 9.42 -3.67
N PRO A 126 -10.70 10.30 -2.95
CA PRO A 126 -10.20 11.65 -2.63
C PRO A 126 -8.96 11.65 -1.73
N VAL A 127 -8.82 10.62 -0.89
CA VAL A 127 -7.73 10.49 0.08
C VAL A 127 -6.45 9.98 -0.59
N MET A 128 -6.56 9.30 -1.74
CA MET A 128 -5.43 8.70 -2.46
C MET A 128 -4.33 9.70 -2.80
N GLN A 129 -4.68 10.93 -3.19
CA GLN A 129 -3.67 11.95 -3.49
C GLN A 129 -2.80 12.26 -2.27
N ASN A 130 -3.42 12.46 -1.10
CA ASN A 130 -2.70 12.73 0.15
C ASN A 130 -1.84 11.54 0.55
N VAL A 131 -2.33 10.31 0.37
CA VAL A 131 -1.55 9.11 0.70
C VAL A 131 -0.32 8.98 -0.19
N VAL A 132 -0.45 9.21 -1.50
CA VAL A 132 0.70 9.17 -2.41
C VAL A 132 1.74 10.24 -2.04
N GLN A 133 1.31 11.46 -1.74
CA GLN A 133 2.22 12.51 -1.28
C GLN A 133 2.94 12.11 0.01
N HIS A 134 2.19 11.61 0.99
CA HIS A 134 2.77 11.17 2.26
C HIS A 134 3.76 10.01 2.09
N LEU A 135 3.48 9.05 1.20
CA LEU A 135 4.40 7.96 0.87
C LEU A 135 5.69 8.46 0.21
N VAL A 136 5.60 9.48 -0.65
CA VAL A 136 6.78 10.12 -1.24
C VAL A 136 7.61 10.81 -0.16
N ASP A 137 6.99 11.56 0.74
CA ASP A 137 7.68 12.25 1.84
C ASP A 137 8.36 11.27 2.81
N VAL A 138 7.66 10.19 3.18
CA VAL A 138 8.23 9.10 3.99
C VAL A 138 9.41 8.46 3.26
N GLY A 139 9.27 8.14 1.97
CA GLY A 139 10.37 7.60 1.17
C GLY A 139 11.58 8.52 1.11
N LEU A 140 11.36 9.82 0.95
CA LEU A 140 12.41 10.85 0.96
C LEU A 140 13.14 10.91 2.29
N SER A 141 12.39 11.01 3.40
CA SER A 141 12.98 11.07 4.74
C SER A 141 13.80 9.82 5.06
N LEU A 142 13.30 8.63 4.69
CA LEU A 142 14.00 7.36 4.86
C LEU A 142 15.26 7.30 4.01
N SER A 143 15.20 7.71 2.74
CA SER A 143 16.39 7.77 1.88
C SER A 143 17.45 8.69 2.47
N GLY A 144 17.06 9.85 3.01
CA GLY A 144 17.98 10.77 3.69
C GLY A 144 18.65 10.15 4.92
N GLN A 145 17.88 9.50 5.79
CA GLN A 145 18.40 8.82 6.97
C GLN A 145 19.36 7.69 6.60
N VAL A 146 19.01 6.88 5.62
CA VAL A 146 19.82 5.75 5.13
C VAL A 146 21.14 6.24 4.55
N LEU A 147 21.11 7.30 3.74
CA LEU A 147 22.33 7.88 3.15
C LEU A 147 23.26 8.47 4.23
N GLN A 148 22.71 9.12 5.26
CA GLN A 148 23.50 9.66 6.38
C GLN A 148 24.12 8.56 7.25
N GLN A 149 23.33 7.54 7.62
CA GLN A 149 23.82 6.40 8.41
C GLN A 149 24.94 5.65 7.68
N SER A 150 24.82 5.52 6.36
CA SER A 150 25.83 4.85 5.53
C SER A 150 27.10 5.69 5.37
N GLY A 151 26.98 7.01 5.29
CA GLY A 151 28.14 7.93 5.31
C GLY A 151 28.92 7.88 6.62
N SER A 152 28.24 7.79 7.77
CA SER A 152 28.90 7.67 9.09
C SER A 152 29.59 6.33 9.34
N ALA A 153 29.22 5.27 8.62
CA ALA A 153 29.85 3.95 8.75
C ALA A 153 31.12 3.80 7.87
N ALA A 154 31.35 4.73 6.94
CA ALA A 154 32.47 4.71 5.99
C ALA A 154 33.69 5.55 6.45
N THR A 155 33.53 6.37 7.49
CA THR A 155 34.62 7.10 8.20
C THR A 155 35.13 6.31 9.38
#